data_AF-A0A6V8P646-F1
#
_entry.id   AF-A0A6V8P646-F1
#
_cell.length_a   1.000
_cell.length_b   1.000
_cell.length_c   1.000
_cell.angle_alpha   90.00
_cell.angle_beta   90.00
_cell.angle_gamma   90.00
#
_symmetry.space_group_name_H-M   'P 1'
#
loop_
_entity.id
_entity.type
_entity.pdbx_description
1 polymer ?
#
loop_
_entity_poly.entity_id
_entity_poly.type
_entity_poly.pdbx_seq_one_letter_code
_entity_poly.pdbx_strand_id
1 'polypeptide(L)'
;MKTREGKSGISMIKPTSFYSAEFEKTKLNWFCYELSMGIYDKIRENLGKQLKKYKIDEKALAEFSIYTSKKMKGIILQKLSGRIEKVYFSYEMVESYFPNLSDKLVNKMLDAI
;
A
#
# COMPACT_ATOMS: atom_id res chain seq x y z
N MET A 1 6.49 22.40 -18.97
CA MET A 1 6.79 21.43 -17.88
C MET A 1 6.18 20.09 -18.28
N LYS A 2 6.99 19.12 -18.73
CA LYS A 2 6.47 17.80 -19.17
C LYS A 2 6.10 16.99 -17.92
N THR A 3 4.83 16.91 -17.59
CA THR A 3 4.29 15.92 -16.67
C THR A 3 4.70 14.54 -17.18
N ARG A 4 5.56 13.84 -16.43
CA ARG A 4 5.78 12.41 -16.67
C ARG A 4 4.45 11.74 -16.37
N GLU A 5 3.72 11.34 -17.40
CA GLU A 5 2.56 10.43 -17.29
C GLU A 5 3.03 9.07 -16.78
N GLY A 6 3.41 8.99 -15.52
CA GLY A 6 3.47 7.71 -14.82
C GLY A 6 2.08 7.38 -14.33
N LYS A 7 1.58 6.17 -14.63
CA LYS A 7 0.29 5.61 -14.21
C LYS A 7 -0.03 5.81 -12.72
N SER A 8 -0.81 6.82 -12.36
CA SER A 8 -1.16 7.09 -10.94
C SER A 8 -1.89 5.89 -10.31
N GLY A 9 -1.94 5.84 -8.98
CA GLY A 9 -2.68 4.81 -8.24
C GLY A 9 -4.11 4.60 -8.76
N ILE A 10 -4.77 5.67 -9.22
CA ILE A 10 -6.10 5.68 -9.85
C ILE A 10 -6.19 4.74 -11.07
N SER A 11 -5.10 4.63 -11.85
CA SER A 11 -5.07 3.79 -13.05
C SER A 11 -4.75 2.32 -12.76
N MET A 12 -4.10 2.03 -11.62
CA MET A 12 -3.56 0.71 -11.30
C MET A 12 -4.39 -0.04 -10.26
N ILE A 13 -4.99 0.68 -9.31
CA ILE A 13 -5.74 0.11 -8.20
C ILE A 13 -7.22 0.42 -8.42
N LYS A 14 -8.05 -0.64 -8.44
CA LYS A 14 -9.50 -0.51 -8.63
C LYS A 14 -10.20 -0.55 -7.28
N PRO A 15 -11.29 0.21 -7.08
CA PRO A 15 -12.11 0.11 -5.86
C PRO A 15 -12.59 -1.33 -5.59
N THR A 16 -12.87 -2.10 -6.64
CA THR A 16 -13.26 -3.52 -6.58
C THR A 16 -12.20 -4.44 -5.99
N SER A 17 -10.98 -3.97 -5.76
CA SER A 17 -9.98 -4.68 -4.96
C SER A 17 -10.34 -4.76 -3.48
N PHE A 18 -11.27 -3.92 -2.99
CA PHE A 18 -11.66 -3.79 -1.58
C PHE A 18 -13.09 -4.22 -1.25
N TYR A 19 -13.90 -4.49 -2.27
CA TYR A 19 -15.26 -5.02 -2.14
C TYR A 19 -15.63 -5.81 -3.39
N SER A 20 -16.43 -6.86 -3.22
CA SER A 20 -16.93 -7.72 -4.29
C SER A 20 -18.37 -7.40 -4.69
N ALA A 21 -19.13 -6.74 -3.81
CA ALA A 21 -20.51 -6.32 -4.06
C ALA A 21 -20.80 -4.92 -3.49
N GLU A 22 -21.82 -4.24 -4.02
CA GLU A 22 -22.18 -2.87 -3.61
C GLU A 22 -22.48 -2.76 -2.11
N PHE A 23 -23.14 -3.75 -1.52
CA PHE A 23 -23.49 -3.73 -0.09
C PHE A 23 -22.25 -3.78 0.83
N GLU A 24 -21.10 -4.23 0.32
CA GLU A 24 -19.84 -4.25 1.06
C GLU A 24 -19.13 -2.89 1.01
N LYS A 25 -19.62 -1.91 0.24
CA LYS A 25 -19.06 -0.55 0.20
C LYS A 25 -19.33 0.17 1.51
N THR A 26 -18.41 0.01 2.44
CA THR A 26 -18.36 0.74 3.70
C THR A 26 -17.40 1.92 3.60
N LYS A 27 -17.59 2.94 4.45
CA LYS A 27 -16.61 4.04 4.60
C LYS A 27 -15.19 3.53 4.86
N LEU A 28 -15.07 2.43 5.60
CA LEU A 28 -13.79 1.78 5.88
C LEU A 28 -13.17 1.14 4.63
N ASN A 29 -13.95 0.47 3.79
CA ASN A 29 -13.44 -0.08 2.53
C ASN A 29 -13.01 1.02 1.57
N TRP A 30 -13.74 2.13 1.51
CA TRP A 30 -13.36 3.32 0.74
C TRP A 30 -12.04 3.93 1.24
N PHE A 31 -11.92 4.11 2.56
CA PHE A 31 -10.68 4.57 3.18
C PHE A 31 -9.49 3.65 2.84
N CYS A 32 -9.67 2.33 2.87
CA CYS A 32 -8.60 1.39 2.50
C CYS A 32 -8.20 1.50 1.02
N TYR A 33 -9.16 1.78 0.14
CA TYR A 33 -8.89 2.05 -1.26
C TYR A 33 -8.05 3.32 -1.42
N GLU A 34 -8.44 4.43 -0.78
CA GLU A 34 -7.68 5.69 -0.81
C GLU A 34 -6.27 5.52 -0.23
N LEU A 35 -6.15 4.82 0.90
CA LEU A 35 -4.88 4.47 1.52
C LEU A 35 -3.97 3.72 0.54
N SER A 36 -4.51 2.77 -0.21
CA SER A 36 -3.72 1.99 -1.17
C SER A 36 -3.21 2.82 -2.34
N MET A 37 -3.98 3.80 -2.80
CA MET A 37 -3.51 4.75 -3.82
C MET A 37 -2.40 5.63 -3.26
N GLY A 38 -2.57 6.15 -2.04
CA GLY A 38 -1.57 6.98 -1.37
C GLY A 38 -0.23 6.26 -1.19
N ILE A 39 -0.27 5.00 -0.71
CA ILE A 39 0.93 4.16 -0.57
C ILE A 39 1.61 3.94 -1.93
N TYR A 40 0.83 3.58 -2.95
CA TYR A 40 1.36 3.35 -4.29
C TYR A 40 2.08 4.59 -4.82
N ASP A 41 1.40 5.74 -4.81
CA ASP A 41 1.93 6.98 -5.39
C ASP A 41 3.21 7.40 -4.64
N LYS A 42 3.18 7.35 -3.30
CA LYS A 42 4.30 7.79 -2.46
C LYS A 42 5.54 6.90 -2.61
N ILE A 43 5.36 5.57 -2.63
CA ILE A 43 6.47 4.64 -2.87
C ILE A 43 6.98 4.77 -4.31
N ARG A 44 6.10 4.94 -5.29
CA ARG A 44 6.51 5.08 -6.69
C ARG A 44 7.33 6.35 -6.91
N GLU A 45 6.91 7.47 -6.32
CA GLU A 45 7.62 8.74 -6.38
C GLU A 45 9.00 8.68 -5.72
N ASN A 46 9.08 8.10 -4.52
CA ASN A 46 10.32 8.06 -3.74
C ASN A 46 11.29 6.97 -4.21
N LEU A 47 10.78 5.79 -4.58
CA LEU A 47 11.57 4.57 -4.73
C LEU A 47 11.38 3.86 -6.08
N GLY A 48 10.47 4.28 -6.95
CA GLY A 48 10.11 3.53 -8.16
C GLY A 48 11.29 3.16 -9.05
N LYS A 49 12.30 4.03 -9.19
CA LYS A 49 13.54 3.71 -9.94
C LYS A 49 14.40 2.64 -9.26
N GLN A 50 14.46 2.66 -7.92
CA GLN A 50 15.23 1.68 -7.15
C GLN A 50 14.52 0.32 -7.19
N LEU A 51 13.21 0.30 -6.97
CA LEU A 51 12.37 -0.91 -6.98
C LEU A 51 12.43 -1.67 -8.32
N LYS A 52 12.52 -0.96 -9.45
CA LYS A 52 12.72 -1.59 -10.78
C LYS A 52 13.99 -2.44 -10.85
N LYS A 53 15.06 -2.08 -10.12
CA LYS A 53 16.30 -2.89 -10.06
C LYS A 53 16.08 -4.23 -9.34
N TYR A 54 15.08 -4.30 -8.47
CA TYR A 54 14.66 -5.49 -7.73
C TYR A 54 13.50 -6.23 -8.42
N LYS A 55 13.22 -5.93 -9.69
CA LYS A 55 12.11 -6.50 -10.47
C LYS A 55 10.72 -6.25 -9.85
N ILE A 56 10.60 -5.23 -9.01
CA ILE A 56 9.31 -4.75 -8.51
C ILE A 56 8.80 -3.72 -9.51
N ASP A 57 7.87 -4.16 -10.35
CA ASP A 57 7.22 -3.32 -11.36
C ASP A 57 5.99 -2.60 -10.80
N GLU A 58 5.31 -1.82 -11.65
CA GLU A 58 4.13 -1.06 -11.23
C GLU A 58 2.98 -1.96 -10.78
N LYS A 59 2.87 -3.17 -11.33
CA LYS A 59 1.82 -4.13 -10.95
C LYS A 59 2.11 -4.69 -9.56
N ALA A 60 3.34 -5.16 -9.33
CA ALA A 60 3.77 -5.66 -8.03
C ALA A 60 3.63 -4.59 -6.94
N LEU A 61 3.95 -3.33 -7.26
CA LEU A 61 3.76 -2.22 -6.33
C LEU A 61 2.28 -1.94 -6.02
N ALA A 62 1.40 -2.01 -7.03
CA ALA A 62 -0.04 -1.86 -6.84
C ALA A 62 -0.63 -2.99 -5.97
N GLU A 63 -0.24 -4.24 -6.23
CA GLU A 63 -0.66 -5.40 -5.45
C GLU A 63 -0.18 -5.31 -3.99
N PHE A 64 1.07 -4.88 -3.77
CA PHE A 64 1.60 -4.61 -2.43
C PHE A 64 0.81 -3.52 -1.70
N SER A 65 0.45 -2.44 -2.40
CA SER A 65 -0.30 -1.33 -1.81
C SER A 65 -1.72 -1.76 -1.40
N ILE A 66 -2.35 -2.61 -2.21
CA ILE A 66 -3.63 -3.26 -1.89
C ILE A 66 -3.50 -4.18 -0.68
N TYR A 67 -2.49 -5.07 -0.69
CA TYR A 67 -2.21 -6.01 0.40
C TYR A 67 -2.04 -5.27 1.73
N THR A 68 -1.19 -4.25 1.73
CA THR A 68 -0.89 -3.43 2.90
C THR A 68 -2.15 -2.77 3.44
N SER A 69 -2.94 -2.15 2.57
CA SER A 69 -4.16 -1.44 3.00
C SER A 69 -5.20 -2.40 3.58
N LYS A 70 -5.30 -3.62 3.06
CA LYS A 70 -6.13 -4.68 3.64
C LYS A 70 -5.66 -5.12 5.02
N LYS A 71 -4.34 -5.20 5.25
CA LYS A 71 -3.77 -5.48 6.57
C LYS A 71 -4.03 -4.34 7.55
N MET A 72 -3.85 -3.10 7.11
CA MET A 72 -4.13 -1.90 7.89
C MET A 72 -5.58 -1.81 8.34
N LYS A 73 -6.54 -2.28 7.54
CA LYS A 73 -7.95 -2.40 7.96
C LYS A 73 -8.10 -3.13 9.29
N GLY A 74 -7.40 -4.25 9.47
CA GLY A 74 -7.43 -5.03 10.70
C GLY A 74 -6.83 -4.27 11.89
N ILE A 75 -5.71 -3.59 11.68
CA ILE A 75 -5.03 -2.78 12.70
C ILE A 75 -5.91 -1.60 13.13
N ILE A 76 -6.55 -0.92 12.18
CA ILE A 76 -7.48 0.19 12.46
C ILE A 76 -8.67 -0.30 13.27
N LEU A 77 -9.27 -1.44 12.92
CA LEU A 77 -10.38 -2.01 13.69
C LEU A 77 -9.96 -2.40 15.11
N GLN A 78 -8.75 -2.92 15.29
CA GLN A 78 -8.20 -3.19 16.63
C GLN A 78 -8.02 -1.89 17.44
N LYS A 79 -7.54 -0.82 16.81
CA LYS A 79 -7.42 0.49 17.47
C LYS A 79 -8.78 1.05 17.86
N LEU A 80 -9.76 1.01 16.97
CA LEU A 80 -11.12 1.51 17.21
C LEU A 80 -11.86 0.71 18.29
N SER A 81 -11.55 -0.59 18.44
CA SER A 81 -12.08 -1.44 19.51
C SER A 81 -11.30 -1.37 20.81
N GLY A 82 -10.27 -0.51 20.90
CA GLY A 82 -9.44 -0.35 22.10
C GLY A 82 -8.47 -1.51 22.38
N ARG A 83 -8.32 -2.46 21.46
CA ARG A 83 -7.42 -3.62 21.63
C ARG A 83 -5.94 -3.24 21.51
N ILE A 84 -5.64 -2.20 20.75
CA ILE A 84 -4.28 -1.65 20.60
C ILE A 84 -4.29 -0.13 20.81
N GLU A 85 -3.20 0.38 21.34
CA GLU A 85 -3.07 1.81 21.62
C GLU A 85 -2.70 2.63 20.38
N LYS A 86 -1.97 2.06 19.42
CA LYS A 86 -1.45 2.81 18.26
C LYS A 86 -1.64 2.02 16.98
N VAL A 87 -1.96 2.74 15.90
CA VAL A 87 -1.88 2.18 14.55
C VAL A 87 -0.41 2.12 14.16
N TYR A 88 0.00 1.02 13.54
CA TYR A 88 1.38 0.80 13.13
C TYR A 88 1.42 0.16 11.74
N PHE A 89 2.53 0.42 11.04
CA PHE A 89 2.92 -0.30 9.84
C PHE A 89 4.24 -1.02 10.14
N SER A 90 4.22 -2.35 10.15
CA SER A 90 5.38 -3.13 10.61
C SER A 90 6.35 -3.46 9.48
N TYR A 91 7.63 -3.54 9.84
CA TYR A 91 8.69 -4.06 8.97
C TYR A 91 8.33 -5.41 8.35
N GLU A 92 7.83 -6.33 9.18
CA GLU A 92 7.37 -7.66 8.80
C GLU A 92 6.33 -7.64 7.67
N MET A 93 5.51 -6.58 7.58
CA MET A 93 4.48 -6.47 6.54
C MET A 93 5.09 -6.28 5.15
N VAL A 94 6.24 -5.59 5.07
CA VAL A 94 7.00 -5.40 3.84
C VAL A 94 7.85 -6.64 3.55
N GLU A 95 8.58 -7.12 4.55
CA GLU A 95 9.47 -8.28 4.43
C GLU A 95 8.71 -9.54 4.01
N SER A 96 7.54 -9.80 4.61
CA SER A 96 6.72 -10.96 4.25
C SER A 96 6.23 -10.91 2.80
N TYR A 97 6.00 -9.71 2.26
CA TYR A 97 5.51 -9.55 0.88
C TYR A 97 6.66 -9.57 -0.14
N PHE A 98 7.81 -8.98 0.23
CA PHE A 98 9.01 -8.93 -0.60
C PHE A 98 10.22 -9.53 0.14
N PRO A 99 10.28 -10.87 0.29
CA PRO A 99 11.27 -11.54 1.15
C PRO A 99 12.72 -11.42 0.66
N ASN A 100 12.92 -10.98 -0.57
CA ASN A 100 14.25 -10.83 -1.18
C ASN A 100 14.78 -9.39 -1.12
N LEU A 101 14.09 -8.48 -0.42
CA LEU A 101 14.59 -7.13 -0.22
C LEU A 101 15.59 -7.09 0.92
N SER A 102 16.60 -6.24 0.77
CA SER A 102 17.47 -5.92 1.89
C SER A 102 16.76 -5.03 2.90
N ASP A 103 17.16 -5.13 4.17
CA ASP A 103 16.62 -4.32 5.26
C ASP A 103 16.66 -2.82 4.97
N LYS A 104 17.72 -2.38 4.28
CA LYS A 104 17.86 -0.99 3.83
C LYS A 104 16.73 -0.57 2.89
N LEU A 105 16.28 -1.44 2.00
CA LEU A 105 15.19 -1.12 1.09
C LEU A 105 13.83 -1.26 1.79
N VAL A 106 13.67 -2.24 2.68
CA VAL A 106 12.48 -2.36 3.52
C VAL A 106 12.28 -1.08 4.35
N ASN A 107 13.31 -0.61 5.04
CA ASN A 107 13.25 0.62 5.83
C ASN A 107 12.88 1.83 4.98
N LYS A 108 13.44 1.96 3.78
CA LYS A 108 13.05 3.03 2.85
C LYS A 108 11.58 2.95 2.45
N MET A 109 11.03 1.75 2.27
CA MET A 109 9.61 1.57 1.96
C MET A 109 8.74 1.95 3.16
N LEU A 110 9.16 1.62 4.37
CA LEU A 110 8.50 2.09 5.59
C LEU A 110 8.55 3.62 5.70
N ASP A 111 9.71 4.25 5.50
CA ASP A 111 9.89 5.71 5.56
C ASP A 111 9.09 6.47 4.49
N ALA A 112 8.72 5.78 3.41
CA ALA A 112 7.90 6.35 2.36
C ALA A 112 6.40 6.38 2.74
N ILE A 113 5.95 5.60 3.73
CA ILE A 113 4.54 5.53 4.13
C ILE A 113 4.30 6.40 5.36
#